data_AF-A0A6G2K8R0-F1
#
_entry.id   AF-A0A6G2K8R0-F1
#
_cell.length_a   1.000
_cell.length_b   1.000
_cell.length_c   1.000
_cell.angle_alpha   90.00
_cell.angle_beta   90.00
_cell.angle_gamma   90.00
#
_symmetry.space_group_name_H-M   'P 1'
#
loop_
_entity.id
_entity.type
_entity.pdbx_description
1 polymer ?
#
loop_
_entity_poly.entity_id
_entity_poly.type
_entity_poly.pdbx_seq_one_letter_code
_entity_poly.pdbx_strand_id
1 'polypeptide(L)'
;MTDLTFCPTCGSALSNPTGSYTRKTEDVTDGRWTRTEWTIMRRYCKSCCRQHSARPPGVLPKGLFGTTIMSQVFVMRSLAIPYEKIQTLIHMMFGKSITVSAIMNM
;
A
#
# COMPACT_ATOMS: atom_id res chain seq x y z
N MET A 1 -11.01 7.04 -3.42
CA MET A 1 -10.37 7.68 -4.59
C MET A 1 -9.22 8.52 -4.10
N THR A 2 -8.04 8.40 -4.71
CA THR A 2 -6.85 9.19 -4.32
C THR A 2 -6.44 10.06 -5.49
N ASP A 3 -6.38 11.36 -5.29
CA ASP A 3 -6.12 12.34 -6.34
C ASP A 3 -5.09 13.38 -5.87
N LEU A 4 -4.35 13.94 -6.84
CA LEU A 4 -3.28 14.90 -6.61
C LEU A 4 -3.50 16.11 -7.51
N THR A 5 -3.76 17.28 -6.93
CA THR A 5 -4.05 18.49 -7.71
C THR A 5 -2.81 19.32 -8.04
N PHE A 6 -1.73 19.19 -7.25
CA PHE A 6 -0.48 19.93 -7.41
C PHE A 6 0.73 19.01 -7.57
N CYS A 7 1.72 19.47 -8.35
CA CYS A 7 2.96 18.71 -8.57
C CYS A 7 3.79 18.68 -7.27
N PRO A 8 4.20 17.49 -6.79
CA PRO A 8 4.96 17.38 -5.55
C PRO A 8 6.43 17.83 -5.70
N THR A 9 6.88 18.10 -6.94
CA THR A 9 8.27 18.50 -7.23
C THR A 9 8.41 20.00 -7.45
N CYS A 10 7.49 20.64 -8.18
CA CYS A 10 7.59 22.07 -8.50
C CYS A 10 6.42 22.92 -7.99
N GLY A 11 5.41 22.32 -7.35
CA GLY A 11 4.24 23.03 -6.82
C GLY A 11 3.22 23.52 -7.86
N SER A 12 3.50 23.42 -9.16
CA SER A 12 2.55 23.85 -10.20
C SER A 12 1.28 23.01 -10.21
N ALA A 13 0.15 23.59 -10.63
CA ALA A 13 -1.09 22.85 -10.85
C ALA A 13 -0.90 21.73 -11.90
N LEU A 14 -1.45 20.55 -11.62
CA LEU A 14 -1.43 19.42 -12.52
C LEU A 14 -2.55 19.55 -13.57
N SER A 15 -2.35 18.92 -14.73
CA SER A 15 -3.37 18.86 -15.78
C SER A 15 -4.63 18.13 -15.31
N ASN A 16 -5.65 18.16 -16.18
CA ASN A 16 -6.77 17.23 -16.08
C ASN A 16 -6.27 15.77 -16.05
N PRO A 17 -7.01 14.86 -15.40
CA PRO A 17 -6.66 13.44 -15.36
C PRO A 17 -6.45 12.89 -16.76
N THR A 18 -5.25 12.39 -17.02
CA THR A 18 -4.89 11.76 -18.31
C THR A 18 -5.31 10.29 -18.33
N GLY A 19 -5.58 9.71 -17.16
CA GLY A 19 -6.09 8.36 -17.01
C GLY A 19 -6.21 7.97 -15.53
N SER A 20 -6.67 6.75 -15.29
CA SER A 20 -6.74 6.18 -13.94
C SER A 20 -6.30 4.72 -13.97
N TYR A 21 -5.92 4.19 -12.82
CA TYR A 21 -5.72 2.76 -12.63
C TYR A 21 -6.22 2.34 -11.25
N THR A 22 -6.67 1.10 -11.14
CA THR A 22 -7.08 0.52 -9.87
C THR A 22 -5.92 -0.19 -9.21
N ARG A 23 -5.82 -0.09 -7.88
CA ARG A 23 -4.86 -0.82 -7.06
C ARG A 23 -5.58 -1.39 -5.86
N LYS A 24 -5.43 -2.69 -5.64
CA LYS A 24 -5.95 -3.38 -4.46
C LYS A 24 -4.85 -3.47 -3.42
N THR A 25 -5.17 -3.15 -2.17
CA THR A 25 -4.25 -3.23 -1.03
C THR A 25 -4.93 -3.96 0.10
N GLU A 26 -4.15 -4.69 0.89
CA GLU A 26 -4.65 -5.45 2.02
C GLU A 26 -3.95 -4.99 3.29
N ASP A 27 -4.71 -4.64 4.32
CA ASP A 27 -4.16 -4.22 5.61
C ASP A 27 -5.06 -4.67 6.76
N VAL A 28 -4.62 -4.43 7.98
CA VAL A 28 -5.41 -4.60 9.20
C VAL A 28 -5.91 -3.24 9.65
N THR A 29 -7.21 -3.00 9.51
CA THR A 29 -7.89 -1.78 9.97
C THR A 29 -8.87 -2.16 11.06
N ASP A 30 -8.85 -1.46 12.20
CA ASP A 30 -9.69 -1.74 13.37
C ASP A 30 -9.65 -3.23 13.81
N GLY A 31 -8.45 -3.83 13.74
CA GLY A 31 -8.22 -5.23 14.10
C GLY A 31 -8.77 -6.25 13.10
N ARG A 32 -9.25 -5.82 11.92
CA ARG A 32 -9.82 -6.71 10.90
C ARG A 32 -9.04 -6.62 9.59
N TRP A 33 -8.87 -7.77 8.95
CA TRP A 33 -8.31 -7.81 7.60
C TRP A 33 -9.23 -7.09 6.62
N THR A 34 -8.73 -6.02 6.04
CA THR A 34 -9.49 -5.12 5.18
C THR A 34 -8.80 -5.03 3.83
N ARG A 35 -9.56 -5.36 2.78
CA ARG A 35 -9.12 -5.20 1.40
C ARG A 35 -9.69 -3.89 0.87
N THR A 36 -8.82 -2.96 0.49
CA THR A 36 -9.20 -1.65 -0.03
C THR A 36 -8.85 -1.56 -1.51
N GLU A 37 -9.81 -1.14 -2.33
CA GLU A 37 -9.60 -0.86 -3.76
C GLU A 37 -9.48 0.65 -3.98
N TRP A 38 -8.33 1.07 -4.50
CA TRP A 38 -8.00 2.46 -4.75
C TRP A 38 -8.08 2.76 -6.24
N THR A 39 -8.95 3.69 -6.63
CA THR A 39 -8.87 4.34 -7.94
C THR A 39 -7.88 5.50 -7.84
N ILE A 40 -6.74 5.36 -8.52
CA ILE A 40 -5.64 6.32 -8.52
C ILE A 40 -5.63 7.07 -9.85
N MET A 41 -5.77 8.39 -9.78
CA MET A 41 -5.72 9.26 -10.96
C MET A 41 -4.27 9.55 -11.36
N ARG A 42 -4.01 9.56 -12.68
CA ARG A 42 -2.75 10.00 -13.27
C ARG A 42 -2.95 11.37 -13.89
N ARG A 43 -2.08 12.32 -13.53
CA ARG A 43 -2.08 13.68 -14.09
C ARG A 43 -0.68 14.05 -14.55
N TYR A 44 -0.60 14.95 -15.52
CA TYR A 44 0.66 15.40 -16.10
C TYR A 44 1.02 16.79 -15.58
N CYS A 45 2.27 16.98 -15.19
CA CYS A 45 2.81 18.30 -14.88
C CYS A 45 3.45 18.88 -16.15
N LYS A 46 2.92 20.01 -16.64
CA LYS A 46 3.48 20.72 -17.80
C LYS A 46 4.84 21.35 -17.52
N SER A 47 5.12 21.74 -16.28
CA SER A 47 6.38 22.39 -15.90
C SER A 47 7.54 21.40 -15.75
N CYS A 48 7.29 20.24 -15.11
CA CYS A 48 8.29 19.18 -14.93
C CYS A 48 8.34 18.20 -16.11
N CYS A 49 7.40 18.30 -17.04
CA CYS A 49 7.16 17.33 -18.13
C CYS A 49 7.04 15.87 -17.66
N ARG A 50 6.48 15.63 -16.46
CA ARG A 50 6.38 14.32 -15.81
C ARG A 50 4.95 13.97 -15.43
N GLN A 51 4.64 12.68 -15.42
CA GLN A 51 3.39 12.16 -14.88
C GLN A 51 3.51 11.93 -13.38
N HIS A 52 2.47 12.32 -12.65
CA HIS A 52 2.35 12.12 -11.22
C HIS A 52 1.03 11.41 -10.90
N SER A 53 1.06 10.56 -9.89
CA SER A 53 -0.11 9.90 -9.33
C SER A 53 -0.08 9.99 -7.81
N ALA A 54 -1.27 10.07 -7.22
CA ALA A 54 -1.41 10.01 -5.77
C ALA A 54 -0.97 8.64 -5.25
N ARG A 55 -0.40 8.61 -4.04
CA ARG A 55 -0.09 7.36 -3.34
C ARG A 55 -1.23 7.05 -2.38
N PRO A 56 -1.75 5.81 -2.37
CA PRO A 56 -2.65 5.38 -1.31
C PRO A 56 -2.02 5.62 0.06
N PRO A 57 -2.75 6.22 1.02
CA PRO A 57 -2.25 6.41 2.39
C PRO A 57 -2.00 5.05 3.06
N GLY A 58 -0.97 4.99 3.91
CA GLY A 58 -0.67 3.77 4.67
C GLY A 58 -0.21 2.57 3.84
N VAL A 59 0.23 2.78 2.60
CA VAL A 59 0.72 1.69 1.74
C VAL A 59 2.05 2.09 1.11
N LEU A 60 3.06 1.23 1.22
CA LEU A 60 4.34 1.48 0.61
C LEU A 60 4.24 1.56 -0.94
N PRO A 61 5.16 2.29 -1.61
CA PRO A 61 5.22 2.31 -3.06
C PRO A 61 5.32 0.87 -3.60
N LYS A 62 4.43 0.52 -4.55
CA LYS A 62 4.34 -0.83 -5.15
C LYS A 62 4.01 -2.00 -4.20
N GLY A 63 3.86 -1.79 -2.89
CA GLY A 63 3.47 -2.82 -1.92
C GLY A 63 2.01 -3.29 -2.05
N LEU A 64 1.75 -4.57 -1.82
CA LEU A 64 0.38 -5.10 -1.73
C LEU A 64 -0.23 -4.85 -0.34
N PHE A 65 0.62 -4.83 0.67
CA PHE A 65 0.23 -4.75 2.07
C PHE A 65 0.32 -3.34 2.60
N GLY A 66 -0.63 -2.97 3.47
CA GLY A 66 -0.57 -1.72 4.20
C GLY A 66 0.44 -1.76 5.35
N THR A 67 0.75 -0.59 5.88
CA THR A 67 1.80 -0.40 6.88
C THR A 67 1.48 -1.09 8.21
N THR A 68 0.20 -1.30 8.53
CA THR A 68 -0.21 -1.87 9.81
C THR A 68 0.17 -3.35 9.89
N ILE A 69 -0.25 -4.17 8.93
CA ILE A 69 0.15 -5.58 8.87
C ILE A 69 1.67 -5.73 8.69
N MET A 70 2.30 -4.86 7.89
CA MET A 70 3.75 -4.87 7.72
C MET A 70 4.47 -4.60 9.05
N SER A 71 3.99 -3.66 9.86
CA SER A 71 4.57 -3.38 11.17
C SER A 71 4.44 -4.56 12.14
N GLN A 72 3.30 -5.27 12.13
CA GLN A 72 3.10 -6.46 12.95
C GLN A 72 4.03 -7.60 12.53
N VAL A 73 4.15 -7.84 11.23
CA VAL A 73 5.11 -8.80 10.67
C VAL A 73 6.53 -8.43 11.06
N PHE A 74 6.91 -7.16 10.94
CA PHE A 74 8.23 -6.69 11.33
C PHE A 74 8.53 -6.94 12.82
N VAL A 75 7.58 -6.66 13.72
CA VAL A 75 7.73 -6.95 15.15
C VAL A 75 7.91 -8.45 15.38
N MET A 76 7.09 -9.30 14.76
CA MET A 76 7.22 -10.76 14.89
C MET A 76 8.58 -11.27 14.38
N ARG A 77 9.07 -10.71 13.26
CA ARG A 77 10.41 -11.01 12.71
C ARG A 77 11.52 -10.56 13.66
N SER A 78 11.38 -9.38 14.28
CA SER A 78 12.36 -8.86 15.24
C SER A 78 12.47 -9.73 16.50
N LEU A 79 11.39 -10.45 16.85
CA LEU A 79 11.34 -11.44 17.92
C LEU A 79 11.82 -12.85 17.47
N ALA A 80 12.43 -12.96 16.28
CA ALA A 80 12.93 -14.20 15.70
C ALA A 80 11.85 -15.31 15.56
N ILE A 81 10.59 -14.94 15.38
CA ILE A 81 9.52 -15.91 15.13
C ILE A 81 9.70 -16.49 13.72
N PRO A 82 9.74 -17.83 13.55
CA PRO A 82 9.82 -18.48 12.24
C PRO A 82 8.68 -18.04 11.31
N TYR A 83 8.95 -17.92 10.01
CA TYR A 83 7.99 -17.39 9.04
C TYR A 83 6.69 -18.21 8.97
N GLU A 84 6.77 -19.52 9.14
CA GLU A 84 5.63 -20.44 9.15
C GLU A 84 4.73 -20.20 10.38
N LYS A 85 5.36 -19.87 11.52
CA LYS A 85 4.63 -19.46 12.73
C LYS A 85 3.99 -18.10 12.54
N ILE A 86 4.68 -17.14 11.92
CA ILE A 86 4.11 -15.83 11.58
C ILE A 86 2.87 -16.01 10.69
N GLN A 87 2.96 -16.84 9.66
CA GLN A 87 1.83 -17.17 8.78
C GLN A 87 0.66 -17.75 9.59
N THR A 88 0.94 -18.67 10.52
CA THR A 88 -0.08 -19.28 11.37
C THR A 88 -0.73 -18.26 12.31
N LEU A 89 0.06 -17.39 12.94
CA LEU A 89 -0.45 -16.33 13.82
C LEU A 89 -1.36 -15.35 13.06
N ILE A 90 -0.97 -14.93 11.85
CA ILE A 90 -1.80 -14.07 11.00
C ILE A 90 -3.11 -14.77 10.63
N HIS A 91 -3.05 -16.06 10.30
CA HIS A 91 -4.25 -16.83 10.02
C HIS A 91 -5.16 -16.95 11.24
N MET A 92 -4.61 -17.17 12.43
CA MET A 92 -5.38 -17.24 13.68
C MET A 92 -6.01 -15.90 14.05
N MET A 93 -5.28 -14.79 13.92
CA MET A 93 -5.77 -13.46 14.30
C MET A 93 -6.78 -12.89 13.31
N PHE A 94 -6.58 -13.12 12.02
CA PHE A 94 -7.31 -12.41 10.96
C PHE A 94 -8.06 -13.32 9.98
N GLY A 95 -7.96 -14.64 10.13
CA GLY A 95 -8.62 -15.61 9.24
C GLY A 95 -8.04 -15.62 7.82
N LYS A 96 -6.85 -15.07 7.59
CA LYS A 96 -6.22 -14.95 6.27
C LYS A 96 -4.85 -15.59 6.22
N SER A 97 -4.58 -16.31 5.14
CA SER A 97 -3.28 -16.91 4.88
C SER A 97 -2.50 -16.01 3.92
N ILE A 98 -1.34 -15.54 4.37
CA ILE A 98 -0.35 -14.84 3.55
C ILE A 98 0.75 -15.85 3.21
N THR A 99 1.30 -15.80 2.00
CA THR A 99 2.42 -16.70 1.64
C THR A 99 3.69 -16.34 2.41
N VAL A 100 4.53 -17.33 2.72
CA VAL A 100 5.84 -17.11 3.35
C VAL A 100 6.69 -16.14 2.52
N SER A 101 6.66 -16.26 1.19
CA SER A 101 7.36 -15.33 0.29
C SER A 101 6.88 -13.89 0.44
N ALA A 102 5.59 -13.66 0.65
CA ALA A 102 5.09 -12.31 0.93
C ALA A 102 5.60 -11.80 2.27
N ILE A 103 5.62 -12.62 3.32
CA ILE A 103 6.17 -12.28 4.64
C ILE A 103 7.67 -11.93 4.57
N MET A 104 8.44 -12.66 3.75
CA MET A 104 9.88 -12.39 3.57
C MET A 104 10.14 -11.04 2.88
N ASN A 105 9.27 -10.64 1.95
CA ASN A 105 9.36 -9.40 1.18
C ASN A 105 8.70 -8.19 1.86
N MET A 106 8.12 -8.36 3.05
CA MET A 106 7.63 -7.28 3.91
C MET A 106 8.74 -6.75 4.80
#